data_AF-A0A7S3WQ40-F1
#
_entry.id   AF-A0A7S3WQ40-F1
#
_cell.length_a   1.000
_cell.length_b   1.000
_cell.length_c   1.000
_cell.angle_alpha   90.00
_cell.angle_beta   90.00
_cell.angle_gamma   90.00
#
_symmetry.space_group_name_H-M   'P 1'
#
loop_
_entity.id
_entity.type
_entity.pdbx_description
1 polymer ?
#
loop_
_entity_poly.entity_id
_entity_poly.type
_entity_poly.pdbx_seq_one_letter_code
_entity_poly.pdbx_strand_id
1 'polypeptide(L)'
;AGFANWQAGWSEPKKTWCCKAARRACDAFDCNAGAANWKDGWSGAKKEWCCATMGTGCEAVTTTEKPYDCNSGMKHWEHLWSADKKGYCCKHGGFGCDAYDCSLDFARWEDSWGEPRKVWCCKNKGMGCDPSHDAVSAAEAHEVSAGVRLQEQIASA
;
A
#
# COMPACT_ATOMS: atom_id res chain seq x y z
N ALA A 1 23.66 -48.24 7.08
CA ALA A 1 22.30 -47.65 7.01
C ALA A 1 21.40 -48.50 6.10
N GLY A 2 20.26 -48.98 6.62
CA GLY A 2 19.25 -49.73 5.85
C GLY A 2 18.37 -48.82 4.99
N PHE A 3 17.51 -49.42 4.16
CA PHE A 3 16.63 -48.70 3.22
C PHE A 3 15.61 -47.79 3.93
N ALA A 4 15.20 -48.10 5.17
CA ALA A 4 14.17 -47.32 5.89
C ALA A 4 14.55 -45.86 6.17
N ASN A 5 15.86 -45.54 6.30
CA ASN A 5 16.36 -44.18 6.57
C ASN A 5 17.38 -43.74 5.50
N TRP A 6 17.12 -44.11 4.24
CA TRP A 6 18.06 -43.89 3.14
C TRP A 6 18.35 -42.40 2.87
N GLN A 7 17.39 -41.51 3.14
CA GLN A 7 17.51 -40.06 2.92
C GLN A 7 18.62 -39.42 3.75
N ALA A 8 18.75 -39.83 5.01
CA ALA A 8 19.77 -39.32 5.94
C ALA A 8 21.03 -40.20 5.98
N GLY A 9 20.89 -41.50 5.70
CA GLY A 9 21.96 -42.48 5.90
C GLY A 9 22.77 -42.82 4.65
N TRP A 10 22.38 -42.35 3.46
CA TRP A 10 23.10 -42.63 2.22
C TRP A 10 23.86 -41.40 1.74
N SER A 11 25.05 -41.65 1.19
CA SER A 11 25.81 -40.63 0.46
C SER A 11 25.12 -40.32 -0.87
N GLU A 12 25.29 -39.08 -1.35
CA GLU A 12 24.70 -38.60 -2.61
C GLU A 12 24.96 -39.53 -3.81
N PRO A 13 26.19 -40.04 -4.03
CA PRO A 13 26.46 -40.96 -5.14
C PRO A 13 25.66 -42.27 -5.04
N LYS A 14 25.40 -42.74 -3.81
CA LYS A 14 24.63 -43.97 -3.55
C LYS A 14 23.14 -43.76 -3.85
N LYS A 15 22.60 -42.59 -3.50
CA LYS A 15 21.23 -42.18 -3.86
C LYS A 15 21.09 -42.11 -5.38
N THR A 16 22.00 -41.41 -6.06
CA THR A 16 21.99 -41.28 -7.53
C THR A 16 22.10 -42.62 -8.24
N TRP A 17 23.03 -43.49 -7.81
CA TRP A 17 23.21 -44.80 -8.42
C TRP A 17 22.01 -45.71 -8.21
N CYS A 18 21.45 -45.78 -7.00
CA CYS A 18 20.25 -46.60 -6.73
C CYS A 18 19.00 -46.06 -7.45
N CYS A 19 18.86 -44.74 -7.59
CA CYS A 19 17.77 -44.17 -8.36
C CYS A 19 17.88 -44.54 -9.86
N LYS A 20 19.08 -44.49 -10.44
CA LYS A 20 19.33 -44.87 -11.84
C LYS A 20 19.23 -46.38 -12.11
N ALA A 21 19.84 -47.20 -11.26
CA ALA A 21 19.98 -48.63 -11.48
C ALA A 21 18.75 -49.43 -11.01
N ALA A 22 18.06 -48.97 -9.96
CA ALA A 22 17.02 -49.75 -9.29
C ALA A 22 15.69 -48.99 -9.12
N ARG A 23 15.60 -47.72 -9.55
CA ARG A 23 14.40 -46.87 -9.39
C ARG A 23 13.88 -46.85 -7.95
N ARG A 24 14.79 -46.99 -6.99
CA ARG A 24 14.53 -47.01 -5.55
C ARG A 24 15.24 -45.82 -4.92
N ALA A 25 14.65 -45.26 -3.87
CA ALA A 25 15.26 -44.16 -3.12
C ALA A 25 15.58 -42.95 -4.03
N CYS A 26 14.60 -42.52 -4.82
CA CYS A 26 14.65 -41.27 -5.55
C CYS A 26 13.92 -40.20 -4.71
N ASP A 27 14.56 -39.05 -4.49
CA ASP A 27 13.82 -37.86 -4.05
C ASP A 27 12.86 -37.49 -5.19
N ALA A 28 11.59 -37.25 -4.90
CA ALA A 28 10.58 -36.98 -5.93
C ALA A 28 10.96 -35.77 -6.80
N PHE A 29 11.76 -34.85 -6.23
CA PHE A 29 12.24 -33.64 -6.87
C PHE A 29 13.68 -33.34 -6.40
N ASP A 30 14.67 -33.62 -7.24
CA ASP A 30 16.07 -33.25 -6.97
C ASP A 30 16.28 -31.74 -7.18
N CYS A 31 16.37 -30.98 -6.09
CA CYS A 31 16.52 -29.52 -6.09
C CYS A 31 17.90 -29.02 -6.54
N ASN A 32 18.87 -29.90 -6.75
CA ASN A 32 20.18 -29.55 -7.29
C ASN A 32 20.25 -29.78 -8.81
N ALA A 33 19.48 -30.75 -9.31
CA ALA A 33 19.40 -31.04 -10.74
C ALA A 33 18.83 -29.86 -11.53
N GLY A 34 19.68 -29.23 -12.35
CA GLY A 34 19.30 -28.07 -13.15
C GLY A 34 19.06 -26.81 -12.32
N ALA A 35 19.60 -26.74 -11.10
CA ALA A 35 19.45 -25.58 -10.22
C ALA A 35 19.97 -24.28 -10.85
N ALA A 36 20.94 -24.34 -11.78
CA ALA A 36 21.42 -23.15 -12.48
C ALA A 36 20.36 -22.53 -13.42
N ASN A 37 19.47 -23.35 -13.99
CA ASN A 37 18.42 -22.94 -14.93
C ASN A 37 17.03 -23.29 -14.37
N TRP A 38 16.89 -23.29 -13.05
CA TRP A 38 15.69 -23.78 -12.36
C TRP A 38 14.42 -23.04 -12.81
N LYS A 39 14.56 -21.75 -13.17
CA LYS A 39 13.44 -20.88 -13.56
C LYS A 39 12.75 -21.38 -14.84
N ASP A 40 13.50 -21.85 -15.82
CA ASP A 40 12.97 -22.32 -17.11
C ASP A 40 12.90 -23.85 -17.20
N GLY A 41 13.77 -24.55 -16.46
CA GLY A 41 13.95 -26.00 -16.55
C GLY A 41 13.18 -26.81 -15.51
N TRP A 42 12.65 -26.20 -14.45
CA TRP A 42 11.87 -26.93 -13.44
C TRP A 42 10.37 -26.84 -13.73
N SER A 43 9.67 -27.95 -13.50
CA SER A 43 8.21 -27.94 -13.43
C SER A 43 7.71 -27.16 -12.21
N GLY A 44 6.50 -26.61 -12.27
CA GLY A 44 5.91 -25.85 -11.16
C GLY A 44 5.91 -26.62 -9.83
N ALA A 45 5.54 -27.90 -9.86
CA ALA A 45 5.58 -28.77 -8.68
C ALA A 45 6.99 -28.95 -8.09
N LYS A 46 8.02 -29.00 -8.94
CA LYS A 46 9.43 -29.08 -8.49
C LYS A 46 9.86 -27.77 -7.84
N LYS A 47 9.51 -26.62 -8.43
CA LYS A 47 9.78 -25.29 -7.86
C LYS A 47 9.13 -25.13 -6.49
N GLU A 48 7.84 -25.44 -6.37
CA GLU A 48 7.10 -25.35 -5.10
C GLU A 48 7.69 -26.27 -4.03
N TRP A 49 7.93 -27.54 -4.37
CA TRP A 49 8.44 -28.51 -3.41
C TRP A 49 9.86 -28.15 -2.94
N CYS A 50 10.74 -27.76 -3.86
CA CYS A 50 12.11 -27.36 -3.53
C CYS A 50 12.17 -26.04 -2.78
N CYS A 51 11.28 -25.09 -3.08
CA CYS A 51 11.15 -23.85 -2.34
C CYS A 51 10.67 -24.12 -0.90
N ALA A 52 9.64 -24.95 -0.72
CA ALA A 52 9.08 -25.27 0.59
C ALA A 52 10.02 -26.12 1.47
N THR A 53 10.76 -27.06 0.87
CA THR A 53 11.57 -28.03 1.62
C THR A 53 13.01 -27.55 1.84
N MET A 54 13.59 -26.90 0.82
CA MET A 54 15.03 -26.57 0.78
C MET A 54 15.30 -25.07 0.63
N GLY A 55 14.27 -24.23 0.41
CA GLY A 55 14.42 -22.80 0.14
C GLY A 55 15.05 -22.47 -1.21
N THR A 56 15.18 -23.45 -2.11
CA THR A 56 15.85 -23.29 -3.42
C THR A 56 14.84 -23.29 -4.55
N GLY A 57 15.03 -22.41 -5.53
CA GLY A 57 14.14 -22.30 -6.67
C GLY A 57 12.77 -21.68 -6.34
N CYS A 58 12.75 -20.81 -5.33
CA CYS A 58 11.62 -19.93 -5.09
C CYS A 58 11.59 -18.85 -6.16
N GLU A 59 10.46 -18.71 -6.86
CA GLU A 59 10.20 -17.46 -7.58
C GLU A 59 10.05 -16.36 -6.54
N ALA A 60 11.01 -15.43 -6.54
CA ALA A 60 10.82 -14.17 -5.85
C ALA A 60 9.53 -13.59 -6.44
N VAL A 61 8.48 -13.54 -5.61
CA VAL A 61 7.25 -12.82 -5.92
C VAL A 61 7.67 -11.37 -6.07
N THR A 62 8.08 -11.02 -7.27
CA THR A 62 8.35 -9.66 -7.68
C THR A 62 6.99 -9.14 -8.09
N THR A 63 6.22 -8.71 -7.09
CA THR A 63 5.11 -7.77 -7.28
C THR A 63 5.73 -6.42 -7.70
N THR A 64 6.37 -6.40 -8.87
CA THR A 64 6.88 -5.20 -9.54
C THR A 64 5.96 -4.86 -10.71
N GLU A 65 4.67 -4.95 -10.47
CA GLU A 65 3.74 -4.08 -11.14
C GLU A 65 3.50 -2.96 -10.13
N LYS A 66 3.94 -1.74 -10.44
CA LYS A 66 3.61 -0.57 -9.60
C LYS A 66 2.09 -0.60 -9.41
N PRO A 67 1.57 -0.86 -8.20
CA PRO A 67 0.13 -1.08 -8.03
C PRO A 67 -0.69 0.15 -8.42
N TYR A 68 -0.02 1.31 -8.45
CA TYR A 68 -0.59 2.60 -8.78
C TYR A 68 0.32 3.40 -9.71
N ASP A 69 -0.23 3.85 -10.84
CA ASP A 69 0.37 4.88 -11.68
C ASP A 69 -0.04 6.28 -11.21
N CYS A 70 0.93 7.02 -10.65
CA CYS A 70 0.76 8.38 -10.13
C CYS A 70 0.60 9.46 -11.21
N ASN A 71 0.82 9.13 -12.49
CA ASN A 71 0.57 10.07 -13.59
C ASN A 71 -0.86 9.99 -14.11
N SER A 72 -1.50 8.84 -13.97
CA SER A 72 -2.89 8.64 -14.39
C SER A 72 -3.86 9.42 -13.49
N GLY A 73 -4.56 10.39 -14.10
CA GLY A 73 -5.54 11.24 -13.40
C GLY A 73 -4.92 12.33 -12.53
N MET A 74 -3.64 12.67 -12.70
CA MET A 74 -2.92 13.63 -11.86
C MET A 74 -3.58 15.02 -11.81
N LYS A 75 -4.29 15.48 -12.85
CA LYS A 75 -4.97 16.80 -12.83
C LYS A 75 -6.24 16.84 -11.97
N HIS A 76 -6.86 15.69 -11.71
CA HIS A 76 -8.08 15.55 -10.91
C HIS A 76 -7.90 14.46 -9.86
N TRP A 77 -6.67 14.31 -9.34
CA TRP A 77 -6.28 13.27 -8.41
C TRP A 77 -7.14 13.29 -7.15
N GLU A 78 -7.60 14.47 -6.75
CA GLU A 78 -8.51 14.68 -5.63
C GLU A 78 -9.77 13.80 -5.73
N HIS A 79 -10.38 13.71 -6.91
CA HIS A 79 -11.62 12.96 -7.14
C HIS A 79 -11.40 11.59 -7.79
N LEU A 80 -10.33 11.43 -8.56
CA LEU A 80 -10.08 10.21 -9.33
C LEU A 80 -9.24 9.18 -8.58
N TRP A 81 -8.49 9.58 -7.55
CA TRP A 81 -7.65 8.64 -6.80
C TRP A 81 -8.36 8.12 -5.56
N SER A 82 -8.31 6.80 -5.38
CA SER A 82 -8.64 6.17 -4.11
C SER A 82 -7.68 6.63 -3.01
N ALA A 83 -8.10 6.48 -1.74
CA ALA A 83 -7.26 6.79 -0.59
C ALA A 83 -5.92 6.02 -0.62
N ASP A 84 -5.94 4.76 -1.06
CA ASP A 84 -4.74 3.93 -1.19
C ASP A 84 -3.78 4.45 -2.28
N LYS A 85 -4.33 4.91 -3.42
CA LYS A 85 -3.54 5.51 -4.50
C LYS A 85 -2.90 6.82 -4.05
N LYS A 86 -3.65 7.68 -3.34
CA LYS A 86 -3.12 8.93 -2.73
C LYS A 86 -1.99 8.62 -1.75
N GLY A 87 -2.18 7.64 -0.86
CA GLY A 87 -1.16 7.22 0.10
C GLY A 87 0.11 6.68 -0.56
N TYR A 88 -0.02 5.86 -1.61
CA TYR A 88 1.12 5.34 -2.36
C TYR A 88 1.87 6.45 -3.11
N CYS A 89 1.15 7.29 -3.85
CA CYS A 89 1.73 8.36 -4.65
C CYS A 89 2.31 9.49 -3.81
N CYS A 90 1.78 9.73 -2.61
CA CYS A 90 2.39 10.63 -1.65
C CYS A 90 3.77 10.13 -1.20
N LYS A 91 3.91 8.83 -0.88
CA LYS A 91 5.16 8.23 -0.40
C LYS A 91 6.22 8.05 -1.49
N HIS A 92 5.79 7.68 -2.71
CA HIS A 92 6.71 7.29 -3.78
C HIS A 92 6.82 8.31 -4.92
N GLY A 93 5.79 9.12 -5.14
CA GLY A 93 5.73 10.13 -6.19
C GLY A 93 5.89 11.57 -5.68
N GLY A 94 5.65 11.83 -4.39
CA GLY A 94 5.71 13.18 -3.80
C GLY A 94 4.52 14.08 -4.12
N PHE A 95 3.43 13.53 -4.67
CA PHE A 95 2.22 14.26 -5.04
C PHE A 95 0.96 13.62 -4.45
N GLY A 96 -0.10 14.41 -4.26
CA GLY A 96 -1.38 13.92 -3.75
C GLY A 96 -1.40 13.60 -2.25
N CYS A 97 -0.52 14.26 -1.48
CA CYS A 97 -0.44 14.12 -0.02
C CYS A 97 -1.51 14.91 0.75
N ASP A 98 -2.07 15.94 0.11
CA ASP A 98 -3.09 16.80 0.71
C ASP A 98 -4.48 16.15 0.62
N ALA A 99 -5.44 16.64 1.39
CA ALA A 99 -6.83 16.18 1.27
C ALA A 99 -7.50 16.77 0.01
N TYR A 100 -7.14 18.00 -0.34
CA TYR A 100 -7.68 18.78 -1.45
C TYR A 100 -6.56 19.49 -2.22
N ASP A 101 -6.74 19.66 -3.53
CA ASP A 101 -5.81 20.44 -4.36
C ASP A 101 -6.23 21.91 -4.38
N CYS A 102 -5.67 22.74 -3.51
CA CYS A 102 -6.07 24.14 -3.41
C CYS A 102 -5.62 25.02 -4.59
N SER A 103 -4.88 24.47 -5.56
CA SER A 103 -4.42 25.22 -6.73
C SER A 103 -5.34 25.04 -7.95
N LEU A 104 -6.05 23.92 -8.01
CA LEU A 104 -6.88 23.58 -9.16
C LEU A 104 -8.11 24.50 -9.27
N ASP A 105 -8.28 25.12 -10.44
CA ASP A 105 -9.36 26.08 -10.73
C ASP A 105 -9.48 27.22 -9.70
N PHE A 106 -8.36 27.59 -9.06
CA PHE A 106 -8.36 28.63 -8.04
C PHE A 106 -8.94 29.97 -8.54
N ALA A 107 -8.82 30.29 -9.83
CA ALA A 107 -9.40 31.52 -10.40
C ALA A 107 -10.94 31.58 -10.36
N ARG A 108 -11.61 30.42 -10.26
CA ARG A 108 -13.08 30.29 -10.16
C ARG A 108 -13.46 29.45 -8.95
N TRP A 109 -12.65 29.49 -7.90
CA TRP A 109 -12.77 28.63 -6.73
C TRP A 109 -14.13 28.79 -6.03
N GLU A 110 -14.69 30.00 -6.05
CA GLU A 110 -15.97 30.33 -5.43
C GLU A 110 -17.13 29.48 -5.98
N ASP A 111 -17.17 29.29 -7.31
CA ASP A 111 -18.20 28.50 -7.99
C ASP A 111 -17.83 27.01 -8.12
N SER A 112 -16.54 26.72 -8.21
CA SER A 112 -16.06 25.39 -8.60
C SER A 112 -15.69 24.49 -7.42
N TRP A 113 -15.40 25.06 -6.25
CA TRP A 113 -15.06 24.27 -5.06
C TRP A 113 -16.29 24.00 -4.22
N GLY A 114 -16.46 22.75 -3.79
CA GLY A 114 -17.41 22.43 -2.74
C GLY A 114 -16.95 22.97 -1.38
N GLU A 115 -17.91 23.20 -0.47
CA GLU A 115 -17.67 23.76 0.87
C GLU A 115 -16.54 23.06 1.67
N PRO A 116 -16.42 21.71 1.66
CA PRO A 116 -15.35 21.03 2.39
C PRO A 116 -13.95 21.40 1.89
N ARG A 117 -13.82 21.67 0.59
CA ARG A 117 -12.55 22.08 -0.04
C ARG A 117 -12.20 23.52 0.32
N LYS A 118 -13.17 24.44 0.29
CA LYS A 118 -12.99 25.84 0.68
C LYS A 118 -12.48 25.96 2.12
N VAL A 119 -13.17 25.29 3.07
CA VAL A 119 -12.80 25.29 4.48
C VAL A 119 -11.40 24.71 4.70
N TRP A 120 -11.10 23.55 4.10
CA TRP A 120 -9.80 22.92 4.26
C TRP A 120 -8.68 23.75 3.64
N CYS A 121 -8.88 24.27 2.44
CA CYS A 121 -7.87 25.08 1.74
C CYS A 121 -7.61 26.43 2.41
N CYS A 122 -8.65 27.07 2.96
CA CYS A 122 -8.47 28.29 3.75
C CYS A 122 -7.67 28.00 5.01
N LYS A 123 -8.03 26.97 5.78
CA LYS A 123 -7.36 26.62 7.04
C LYS A 123 -5.91 26.14 6.86
N ASN A 124 -5.66 25.29 5.87
CA ASN A 124 -4.37 24.60 5.72
C ASN A 124 -3.42 25.30 4.74
N LYS A 125 -3.93 26.08 3.79
CA LYS A 125 -3.13 26.72 2.75
C LYS A 125 -3.36 28.23 2.63
N GLY A 126 -4.34 28.81 3.35
CA GLY A 126 -4.68 30.24 3.25
C GLY A 126 -5.28 30.63 1.89
N MET A 127 -5.83 29.67 1.14
CA MET A 127 -6.36 29.88 -0.20
C MET A 127 -7.86 29.63 -0.23
N GLY A 128 -8.60 30.50 -0.93
CA GLY A 128 -10.05 30.37 -1.08
C GLY A 128 -10.78 30.57 0.24
N CYS A 129 -10.38 31.59 0.99
CA CYS A 129 -11.10 32.02 2.18
C CYS A 129 -12.29 32.88 1.75
N ASP A 130 -13.49 32.46 2.15
CA ASP A 130 -14.72 33.20 1.90
C ASP A 130 -14.98 34.13 3.10
N PRO A 131 -14.92 35.46 2.91
CA PRO A 131 -15.12 36.42 4.00
C PRO A 131 -16.54 36.35 4.61
N SER A 132 -17.50 35.73 3.92
CA SER A 132 -18.87 35.53 4.38
C SER A 132 -19.00 34.33 5.31
N HIS A 133 -18.18 33.29 5.18
CA HIS A 133 -18.18 32.12 6.09
C HIS A 133 -17.40 32.39 7.39
N ASP A 134 -16.37 33.24 7.35
CA ASP A 134 -15.68 33.71 8.57
C ASP A 134 -16.52 34.76 9.34
N ALA A 135 -17.37 35.53 8.67
CA ALA A 135 -18.28 36.49 9.32
C ALA A 135 -19.38 35.79 10.13
N VAL A 136 -19.86 34.62 9.70
CA VAL A 136 -20.83 33.83 10.47
C VAL A 136 -20.18 33.25 11.74
N SER A 137 -18.94 32.74 11.66
CA SER A 137 -18.21 32.26 12.85
C SER A 137 -17.89 33.39 13.84
N ALA A 138 -17.62 34.60 13.36
CA ALA A 138 -17.43 35.79 14.22
C ALA A 138 -18.75 36.25 14.86
N ALA A 139 -19.88 36.14 14.16
CA ALA A 139 -21.20 36.49 14.69
C ALA A 139 -21.70 35.46 15.72
N GLU A 140 -21.52 34.16 15.48
CA GLU A 140 -21.90 33.09 16.41
C GLU A 140 -21.04 33.10 17.69
N ALA A 141 -19.74 33.45 17.59
CA ALA A 141 -18.89 33.66 18.76
C ALA A 141 -19.33 34.86 19.63
N HIS A 142 -19.97 35.85 19.03
CA HIS A 142 -20.47 37.02 19.75
C HIS A 142 -21.77 36.72 20.53
N GLU A 143 -22.65 35.87 20.00
CA GLU A 143 -23.87 35.44 20.71
C GLU A 143 -23.59 34.48 21.87
N VAL A 144 -22.64 33.54 21.73
CA VAL A 144 -22.20 32.66 22.82
C VAL A 144 -21.59 33.47 23.97
N SER A 145 -20.82 34.52 23.68
CA SER A 145 -20.20 35.37 24.70
C SER A 145 -21.20 36.26 25.46
N ALA A 146 -22.35 36.59 24.87
CA ALA A 146 -23.44 37.29 25.55
C ALA A 146 -24.27 36.35 26.44
N GLY A 147 -24.50 35.10 26.01
CA GLY A 147 -25.23 34.09 26.79
C GLY A 147 -24.50 33.63 28.06
N VAL A 148 -23.17 33.47 28.00
CA VAL A 148 -22.35 33.06 29.16
C VAL A 148 -22.31 34.16 30.24
N ARG A 149 -22.29 35.44 29.85
CA ARG A 149 -22.31 36.58 30.79
C ARG A 149 -23.62 36.70 31.59
N LEU A 150 -24.74 36.23 31.05
CA LEU A 150 -26.02 36.24 31.77
C LEU A 150 -26.07 35.14 32.85
N GLN A 151 -25.43 33.99 32.65
CA GLN A 151 -25.42 32.91 33.65
C GLN A 151 -24.55 33.23 34.88
N GLU A 152 -23.45 33.96 34.73
CA GLU A 152 -22.60 34.33 35.88
C GLU A 152 -23.24 35.40 36.79
N GLN A 153 -24.16 36.23 36.26
CA GLN A 153 -24.89 37.21 37.06
C GLN A 153 -26.05 36.59 37.87
N ILE A 154 -26.61 35.47 37.41
CA ILE A 154 -27.68 34.76 38.14
C ILE A 154 -27.08 33.88 39.25
N ALA A 155 -25.80 33.50 39.15
CA ALA A 155 -25.09 32.70 40.16
C ALA A 155 -24.55 33.51 41.36
N SER A 156 -24.72 34.85 41.36
CA SER A 156 -24.28 35.75 42.45
C SER A 156 -25.41 36.57 43.09
N ALA A 157 -26.67 36.22 42.81
CA ALA A 157 -27.87 36.75 43.48
C ALA A 157 -28.49 35.67 44.37
#